data_AF-A0AA36ISH6-F1
#
_entry.id   AF-A0AA36ISH6-F1
#
_cell.length_a   1.000
_cell.length_b   1.000
_cell.length_c   1.000
_cell.angle_alpha   90.00
_cell.angle_beta   90.00
_cell.angle_gamma   90.00
#
_symmetry.space_group_name_H-M   'P 1'
#
loop_
_entity.id
_entity.type
_entity.pdbx_description
1 polymer ?
#
loop_
_entity_poly.entity_id
_entity_poly.type
_entity_poly.pdbx_seq_one_letter_code
_entity_poly.pdbx_strand_id
1 'polypeptide(L)'
;SCSLTAYRITPQGFQWGKSNKDTGPNPAGFLPTHAEKVQMLLSDIFLGFFMVPDNGIWNFNFMGQKHNPTMKYSLCVENPREYYHECHRRFRGVSRRLSRLLGSFML
;
A
#
# COMPACT_ATOMS: atom_id res chain seq x y z
N SER A 1 -11.66 -5.69 18.15
CA SER A 1 -10.54 -5.14 18.94
C SER A 1 -9.31 -5.07 18.04
N CYS A 2 -8.35 -4.21 18.36
CA CYS A 2 -7.06 -4.12 17.65
C CYS A 2 -5.93 -4.21 18.70
N SER A 3 -4.87 -4.96 18.38
CA SER A 3 -3.69 -5.11 19.24
C SER A 3 -2.48 -4.54 18.53
N LEU A 4 -1.78 -3.63 19.20
CA LEU A 4 -0.61 -2.92 18.65
C LEU A 4 0.65 -3.34 19.39
N THR A 5 1.75 -3.55 18.68
CA THR A 5 3.07 -3.83 19.27
C THR A 5 4.14 -3.21 18.38
N ALA A 6 5.10 -2.52 18.98
CA ALA A 6 6.20 -1.88 18.28
C ALA A 6 7.49 -2.69 18.44
N TYR A 7 8.29 -2.71 17.37
CA TYR A 7 9.58 -3.40 17.32
C TYR A 7 10.65 -2.49 16.75
N ARG A 8 11.88 -2.63 17.26
CA ARG A 8 13.09 -2.02 16.69
C ARG A 8 13.96 -3.13 16.08
N ILE A 9 14.47 -2.89 14.87
CA ILE A 9 15.40 -3.81 14.20
C ILE A 9 16.77 -3.69 14.86
N THR A 10 17.38 -4.83 15.23
CA THR A 10 18.74 -4.85 15.78
C THR A 10 19.78 -4.73 14.66
N PRO A 11 21.03 -4.28 14.94
CA PRO A 11 22.06 -4.20 13.92
C PRO A 11 22.32 -5.53 13.19
N GLN A 12 22.26 -6.65 13.92
CA GLN A 12 22.36 -8.00 13.34
C GLN A 12 21.18 -8.31 12.42
N GLY A 13 19.95 -8.00 12.86
CA GLY A 13 18.75 -8.16 12.06
C GLY A 13 18.76 -7.33 10.77
N PHE A 14 19.33 -6.13 10.81
CA PHE A 14 19.50 -5.29 9.62
C PHE A 14 20.49 -5.92 8.62
N GLN A 15 21.65 -6.41 9.08
CA GLN A 15 22.63 -7.06 8.20
C GLN A 15 22.05 -8.33 7.57
N TRP A 16 21.38 -9.16 8.38
CA TRP A 16 20.70 -10.35 7.88
C TRP A 16 19.63 -9.98 6.84
N GLY A 17 18.75 -9.02 7.14
CA GLY A 17 17.67 -8.60 6.26
C GLY A 17 18.15 -7.99 4.94
N LYS A 18 19.30 -7.31 4.94
CA LYS A 18 19.95 -6.80 3.72
C LYS A 18 20.50 -7.92 2.84
N SER A 19 21.02 -8.99 3.44
CA SER A 19 21.59 -10.13 2.72
C SER A 19 20.55 -11.16 2.26
N ASN A 20 19.41 -11.21 2.95
CA ASN A 20 18.37 -12.17 2.68
C ASN A 20 17.63 -11.85 1.37
N LYS A 21 17.56 -12.84 0.48
CA LYS A 21 16.80 -12.77 -0.78
C LYS A 21 15.58 -13.70 -0.79
N ASP A 22 15.45 -14.54 0.23
CA ASP A 22 14.34 -15.47 0.37
C ASP A 22 13.13 -14.75 1.00
N THR A 23 12.01 -14.74 0.28
CA THR A 23 10.74 -14.16 0.73
C THR A 23 9.77 -15.23 1.22
N GLY A 24 10.21 -16.47 1.36
CA GLY A 24 9.42 -17.55 1.93
C GLY A 24 9.08 -17.32 3.41
N PRO A 25 8.15 -18.13 3.97
CA PRO A 25 7.69 -17.96 5.34
C PRO A 25 8.77 -18.27 6.40
N ASN A 26 9.76 -19.10 6.07
CA ASN A 26 10.84 -19.51 6.97
C ASN A 26 12.20 -19.32 6.29
N PRO A 27 12.65 -18.07 6.10
CA PRO A 27 13.92 -17.80 5.44
C PRO A 27 15.08 -18.27 6.30
N ALA A 28 16.11 -18.81 5.65
CA ALA A 28 17.27 -19.38 6.32
C ALA A 28 17.99 -18.33 7.21
N GLY A 29 18.36 -18.75 8.42
CA GLY A 29 19.09 -17.90 9.37
C GLY A 29 18.23 -16.83 10.05
N PHE A 30 16.91 -16.83 9.88
CA PHE A 30 16.03 -15.97 10.68
C PHE A 30 16.14 -16.32 12.17
N LEU A 31 16.34 -15.30 13.00
CA LEU A 31 16.35 -15.43 14.45
C LEU A 31 15.41 -14.38 15.07
N PRO A 32 14.64 -14.74 16.13
CA PRO A 32 13.80 -13.78 16.84
C PRO A 32 14.57 -12.57 17.41
N THR A 33 15.88 -12.71 17.63
CA THR A 33 16.78 -11.64 18.11
C THR A 33 17.08 -10.56 17.06
N HIS A 34 16.60 -10.72 15.82
CA HIS A 34 16.73 -9.71 14.77
C HIS A 34 15.86 -8.47 15.01
N ALA A 35 14.85 -8.56 15.87
CA ALA A 35 14.04 -7.44 16.32
C ALA A 35 13.76 -7.54 17.81
N GLU A 36 13.69 -6.40 18.48
CA GLU A 36 13.36 -6.33 19.90
C GLU A 36 12.08 -5.52 20.12
N LYS A 37 11.29 -5.92 21.11
CA LYS A 37 10.06 -5.22 21.46
C LYS A 37 10.40 -3.90 22.14
N VAL A 38 9.75 -2.82 21.69
CA VAL A 38 9.90 -1.48 22.29
C VAL A 38 8.59 -1.01 22.90
N GLN A 39 8.69 -0.14 23.89
CA GLN A 39 7.53 0.45 24.55
C GLN A 39 6.82 1.43 23.61
N MET A 40 5.50 1.33 23.53
CA MET A 40 4.64 2.24 22.77
C MET A 40 3.49 2.70 23.65
N LEU A 41 3.19 4.00 23.61
CA LEU A 41 2.11 4.64 24.35
C LEU A 41 1.16 5.31 23.35
N LEU A 42 -0.14 5.26 23.67
CA LEU A 42 -1.16 6.02 22.94
C LEU A 42 -1.49 7.27 23.73
N SER A 43 -1.66 8.38 23.02
CA SER A 43 -1.96 9.68 23.62
C SER A 43 -3.05 10.38 22.80
N ASP A 44 -3.95 11.05 23.50
CA ASP A 44 -5.01 11.91 22.98
C ASP A 44 -4.65 13.41 23.13
N ILE A 45 -3.49 13.72 23.71
CA ILE A 45 -3.03 15.10 23.98
C ILE A 45 -2.65 15.82 22.69
N PHE A 46 -2.08 15.10 21.73
CA PHE A 46 -1.60 15.67 20.47
C PHE A 46 -2.28 14.98 19.29
N LEU A 47 -2.74 15.79 18.33
CA LEU A 47 -3.30 15.29 17.08
C LEU A 47 -2.22 15.24 16.01
N GLY A 48 -1.97 14.04 15.49
CA GLY A 48 -1.16 13.85 14.29
C GLY A 48 -1.91 14.31 13.04
N PHE A 49 -1.17 14.44 11.93
CA PHE A 49 -1.74 14.69 10.61
C PHE A 49 -1.20 13.65 9.61
N PHE A 50 -1.88 13.53 8.47
CA PHE A 50 -1.48 12.64 7.38
C PHE A 50 -0.88 13.43 6.23
N MET A 51 -0.01 12.76 5.47
CA MET A 51 0.44 13.21 4.17
C MET A 51 0.07 12.14 3.15
N VAL A 52 -0.48 12.56 2.02
CA VAL A 52 -0.92 11.66 0.94
C VAL A 52 -0.24 12.05 -0.37
N PRO A 53 -0.13 11.13 -1.34
CA PRO A 53 0.34 11.48 -2.67
C PRO A 53 -0.57 12.54 -3.32
N ASP A 54 0.01 13.50 -4.05
CA ASP A 54 -0.75 14.61 -4.68
C ASP A 54 -1.85 14.14 -5.65
N ASN A 55 -1.70 12.95 -6.22
CA ASN A 55 -2.72 12.34 -7.09
C ASN A 55 -3.88 11.68 -6.31
N GLY A 56 -3.82 11.69 -4.97
CA GLY A 56 -4.78 11.08 -4.05
C GLY A 56 -4.78 9.56 -4.00
N ILE A 57 -3.88 8.89 -4.72
CA ILE A 57 -3.82 7.42 -4.84
C ILE A 57 -2.61 6.89 -4.08
N TRP A 58 -2.85 6.43 -2.85
CA TRP A 58 -1.86 5.69 -2.06
C TRP A 58 -1.98 4.16 -2.26
N ASN A 59 -3.19 3.65 -2.53
CA ASN A 59 -3.44 2.22 -2.70
C ASN A 59 -3.39 1.81 -4.18
N PHE A 60 -2.42 0.95 -4.53
CA PHE A 60 -2.24 0.40 -5.87
C PHE A 60 -2.66 -1.07 -6.01
N ASN A 61 -3.31 -1.67 -5.02
CA ASN A 61 -3.68 -3.10 -5.06
C ASN A 61 -4.59 -3.47 -6.25
N PHE A 62 -5.45 -2.57 -6.72
CA PHE A 62 -6.29 -2.78 -7.92
C PHE A 62 -5.65 -2.28 -9.23
N MET A 63 -4.47 -1.67 -9.15
CA MET A 63 -3.73 -1.09 -10.28
C MET A 63 -2.26 -1.51 -10.24
N GLY A 64 -1.98 -2.80 -9.93
CA GLY A 64 -0.62 -3.29 -9.67
C GLY A 64 0.37 -3.02 -10.81
N GLN A 65 -0.09 -3.04 -12.08
CA GLN A 65 0.76 -2.70 -13.24
C GLN A 65 1.27 -1.25 -13.24
N LYS A 66 0.60 -0.34 -12.54
CA LYS A 66 1.02 1.07 -12.43
C LYS A 66 2.00 1.30 -11.27
N HIS A 67 2.14 0.34 -10.36
CA HIS A 67 3.09 0.44 -9.26
C HIS A 67 4.49 0.09 -9.75
N ASN A 68 5.46 0.95 -9.48
CA ASN A 68 6.86 0.76 -9.84
C ASN A 68 7.75 1.10 -8.64
N PRO A 69 8.71 0.24 -8.24
CA PRO A 69 9.64 0.54 -7.14
C PRO A 69 10.39 1.87 -7.28
N THR A 70 10.61 2.34 -8.51
CA THR A 70 11.35 3.59 -8.81
C THR A 70 10.40 4.76 -9.11
N MET A 71 9.11 4.65 -8.80
CA MET A 71 8.14 5.72 -9.05
C MET A 71 8.45 6.97 -8.21
N LYS A 72 8.25 8.14 -8.81
CA LYS A 72 8.33 9.43 -8.11
C LYS A 72 6.91 9.89 -7.75
N TYR A 73 6.76 10.47 -6.56
CA TYR A 73 5.51 11.04 -6.10
C TYR A 73 5.80 12.31 -5.29
N SER A 74 4.88 13.26 -5.35
CA SER A 74 4.84 14.43 -4.48
C SER A 74 3.81 14.20 -3.38
N LEU A 75 3.92 14.94 -2.27
CA LEU A 75 3.06 14.78 -1.10
C LEU A 75 2.35 16.08 -0.75
N CYS A 76 1.09 15.97 -0.34
CA CYS A 76 0.28 17.04 0.22
C CYS A 76 -0.27 16.65 1.59
N VAL A 77 -0.64 17.66 2.39
CA VAL A 77 -1.27 17.46 3.71
C VAL A 77 -2.78 17.30 3.52
N GLU A 78 -3.26 16.06 3.55
CA GLU A 78 -4.68 15.71 3.40
C GLU A 78 -4.93 14.36 4.10
N ASN A 79 -6.21 14.04 4.35
CA ASN A 79 -6.59 12.75 4.93
C ASN A 79 -6.60 11.63 3.87
N PRO A 80 -6.08 10.42 4.19
CA PRO A 80 -6.08 9.31 3.25
C PRO A 80 -7.50 8.81 2.98
N ARG A 81 -7.78 8.53 1.72
CA ARG A 81 -9.04 7.91 1.29
C ARG A 81 -9.12 6.46 1.75
N GLU A 82 -10.34 5.97 1.97
CA GLU A 82 -10.59 4.59 2.38
C GLU A 82 -10.09 3.55 1.37
N TYR A 83 -9.77 2.34 1.83
CA TYR A 83 -9.17 1.29 1.00
C TYR A 83 -9.95 1.01 -0.31
N TYR A 84 -11.29 0.98 -0.25
CA TYR A 84 -12.18 0.71 -1.40
C TYR A 84 -12.71 1.95 -2.11
N HIS A 85 -12.17 3.14 -1.79
CA HIS A 85 -12.60 4.38 -2.43
C HIS A 85 -12.43 4.31 -3.96
N GLU A 86 -13.35 4.93 -4.70
CA GLU A 86 -13.43 4.81 -6.16
C GLU A 86 -12.11 5.12 -6.88
N CYS A 87 -11.35 6.11 -6.41
CA CYS A 87 -10.06 6.49 -6.99
C CYS A 87 -9.04 5.34 -7.02
N HIS A 88 -9.07 4.44 -6.03
CA HIS A 88 -8.18 3.27 -5.97
C HIS A 88 -8.68 2.12 -6.85
N ARG A 89 -9.99 2.08 -7.15
CA ARG A 89 -10.66 0.99 -7.88
C ARG A 89 -11.03 1.34 -9.31
N ARG A 90 -10.74 2.56 -9.78
CA ARG A 90 -11.14 3.04 -11.10
C ARG A 90 -10.43 2.28 -12.24
N PHE A 91 -10.98 1.12 -12.56
CA PHE A 91 -11.08 0.64 -13.92
C PHE A 91 -12.41 1.13 -14.48
N ARG A 92 -12.46 2.38 -14.97
CA ARG A 92 -13.57 2.83 -15.82
C ARG A 92 -13.37 2.26 -17.23
N GLY A 93 -13.35 0.93 -17.33
CA GLY A 93 -13.54 0.21 -18.58
C GLY A 93 -15.02 0.17 -18.92
N VAL A 94 -15.64 1.34 -19.09
CA VAL A 94 -16.84 1.41 -19.92
C VAL A 94 -16.34 1.27 -21.34
N SER A 95 -16.08 0.03 -21.76
CA SER A 95 -16.34 -0.32 -23.15
C SER A 95 -17.85 -0.17 -23.32
N ARG A 96 -18.29 1.07 -23.54
CA ARG A 96 -19.43 1.34 -24.41
C ARG A 96 -18.93 0.93 -25.80
N ARG A 97 -18.75 -0.38 -26.00
CA ARG A 97 -18.74 -0.97 -27.33
C ARG A 97 -20.10 -0.58 -27.86
N LEU A 98 -20.07 0.37 -28.79
CA LEU A 98 -21.22 1.01 -29.39
C LEU A 98 -22.35 0.00 -29.54
N SER A 99 -23.49 0.34 -28.97
CA SER A 99 -24.82 -0.04 -29.44
C SER A 99 -25.08 0.54 -30.85
N ARG A 100 -24.18 0.28 -31.82
CA ARG A 100 -24.35 0.59 -33.25
C ARG A 100 -24.13 -0.63 -34.15
N LEU A 101 -24.66 -1.79 -33.76
CA LEU A 101 -24.72 -2.97 -34.63
C LEU A 101 -26.07 -3.72 -34.54
N LEU A 102 -27.14 -3.03 -34.14
CA LEU A 102 -28.53 -3.54 -34.19
C LEU A 102 -29.50 -2.48 -34.74
N GLY A 103 -29.11 -1.77 -35.80
CA GLY A 103 -29.94 -0.71 -36.38
C GLY A 103 -29.70 -0.44 -37.87
N SER A 104 -29.20 -1.42 -38.62
CA SER A 104 -29.09 -1.31 -40.08
C SER A 104 -29.04 -2.69 -40.73
N PHE A 105 -30.13 -3.44 -40.63
CA PHE A 105 -30.54 -4.49 -41.59
C PHE A 105 -32.00 -4.86 -41.27
N MET A 106 -32.87 -3.86 -41.36
CA MET A 106 -34.30 -4.06 -41.59
C MET A 106 -34.70 -3.08 -42.70
N LEU A 107 -34.29 -3.44 -43.91
CA LEU A 107 -34.87 -3.11 -45.22
C LEU A 107 -34.39 -4.20 -46.17
#